data_AF-A0A6B2M7J0-F1
#
_entry.id   AF-A0A6B2M7J0-F1
#
_cell.length_a   1.000
_cell.length_b   1.000
_cell.length_c   1.000
_cell.angle_alpha   90.00
_cell.angle_beta   90.00
_cell.angle_gamma   90.00
#
_symmetry.space_group_name_H-M   'P 1'
#
loop_
_entity.id
_entity.type
_entity.pdbx_description
1 polymer ?
#
loop_
_entity_poly.entity_id
_entity_poly.type
_entity_poly.pdbx_seq_one_letter_code
_entity_poly.pdbx_strand_id
1 'polypeptide(L)'
;MICIPEWRKAVLSCAVLALPFVAGCGGGDDPGPITVPQCSGSACGPSGADTTPPVVTKLCPDALDYTTTYTGGAGSGEYVKVKFDTTKLTYQLQFIESSVPTSAGQVNNTRAGLTISGAFHHPTNLPTAEQNRCAFVLDSGATSDGAYSVTINRADPPMLFVGNGVVGGGIPGATIAFAGIPLLPGITLGVVPSRTFDFYPFIGFTDTETDFRKVAGNYNEGGIHLSPIGGDGQSPTGAVGWESDVVNWNQTLNADGSCSITQGSDYSCQTTGTPWALRKNADGSADNVFVSNPAGGAGYPIAGQGSTLIIAPSQAKGIMIVGRLNGVLVPIVIRVGYTHVDTVNLLASVADAEVGISMLSSTKAIAANSLKGGYIGATSASACGIVTSSGQGNKLASAGPSFNPNVPHPDLPGIFANNAFYSVAGSCNDGTAVSTLAANYTSTLFQGSTAAFIDPQTSSVTSQFALDYTQATPGKIKVTAAQDFNAKGANGNAAIFGKGDTGWLVTAGNVYAMVVNNNKVNPFFTIGAFVQ
;
A
#
# COMPACT_ATOMS: atom_id res chain seq x y z
N MET A 1 -72.17 8.30 24.18
CA MET A 1 -71.63 6.93 24.00
C MET A 1 -71.44 6.75 22.51
N ILE A 2 -70.19 6.75 22.07
CA ILE A 2 -69.74 7.21 20.74
C ILE A 2 -69.32 6.04 19.86
N CYS A 3 -69.83 6.10 18.63
CA CYS A 3 -69.33 5.68 17.31
C CYS A 3 -68.54 4.36 17.11
N ILE A 4 -69.15 3.53 16.25
CA ILE A 4 -68.61 2.62 15.22
C ILE A 4 -67.97 3.51 14.10
N PRO A 5 -66.93 3.12 13.28
CA PRO A 5 -66.74 1.81 12.63
C PRO A 5 -65.31 1.24 12.47
N GLU A 6 -65.29 -0.08 12.32
CA GLU A 6 -64.24 -0.91 11.71
C GLU A 6 -64.62 -1.19 10.24
N TRP A 7 -63.70 -1.00 9.29
CA TRP A 7 -63.20 -2.13 8.48
C TRP A 7 -62.15 -1.74 7.42
N ARG A 8 -61.07 -2.56 7.43
CA ARG A 8 -60.31 -3.15 6.31
C ARG A 8 -58.95 -2.55 5.88
N LYS A 9 -57.91 -3.33 6.29
CA LYS A 9 -56.85 -3.99 5.49
C LYS A 9 -55.40 -3.43 5.56
N ALA A 10 -54.60 -4.13 6.38
CA ALA A 10 -53.30 -4.76 6.14
C ALA A 10 -52.29 -4.12 5.15
N VAL A 11 -51.11 -3.73 5.67
CA VAL A 11 -49.80 -3.87 5.01
C VAL A 11 -48.72 -4.24 6.04
N LEU A 12 -47.82 -5.10 5.57
CA LEU A 12 -46.74 -5.84 6.21
C LEU A 12 -45.58 -4.99 6.77
N SER A 13 -44.90 -5.60 7.73
CA SER A 13 -43.74 -5.17 8.52
C SER A 13 -42.42 -5.13 7.73
N CYS A 14 -41.60 -4.09 7.94
CA CYS A 14 -40.12 -4.09 7.91
C CYS A 14 -39.62 -2.72 8.43
N ALA A 15 -39.39 -2.61 9.74
CA ALA A 15 -38.80 -1.41 10.35
C ALA A 15 -37.27 -1.56 10.44
N VAL A 16 -36.56 -0.83 9.60
CA VAL A 16 -35.12 -0.55 9.76
C VAL A 16 -35.01 0.54 10.82
N LEU A 17 -34.47 0.20 11.99
CA LEU A 17 -34.16 1.16 13.04
C LEU A 17 -32.87 1.90 12.69
N ALA A 18 -33.02 3.06 12.04
CA ALA A 18 -32.00 4.10 12.00
C ALA A 18 -31.98 4.82 13.36
N LEU A 19 -30.83 4.80 14.06
CA LEU A 19 -30.59 5.61 15.25
C LEU A 19 -29.96 6.96 14.85
N PRO A 20 -30.46 8.10 15.34
CA PRO A 20 -29.90 9.41 15.03
C PRO A 20 -28.75 9.77 16.00
N PHE A 21 -27.61 10.18 15.45
CA PHE A 21 -26.58 10.87 16.22
C PHE A 21 -26.82 12.38 16.13
N VAL A 22 -27.11 13.02 17.27
CA VAL A 22 -27.15 14.47 17.42
C VAL A 22 -25.78 14.91 17.93
N ALA A 23 -25.09 15.74 17.15
CA ALA A 23 -23.82 16.36 17.52
C ALA A 23 -24.06 17.52 18.49
N GLY A 24 -23.48 17.43 19.69
CA GLY A 24 -23.36 18.54 20.63
C GLY A 24 -22.01 19.21 20.48
N CYS A 25 -22.02 20.52 20.24
CA CYS A 25 -20.84 21.38 20.22
C CYS A 25 -20.50 21.79 21.67
N GLY A 26 -19.23 21.69 22.08
CA GLY A 26 -18.77 22.16 23.38
C GLY A 26 -17.26 21.95 23.54
N GLY A 27 -16.49 23.04 23.48
CA GLY A 27 -15.05 23.04 23.65
C GLY A 27 -14.62 22.76 25.10
N GLY A 28 -13.49 22.06 25.22
CA GLY A 28 -12.77 21.79 26.45
C GLY A 28 -11.50 21.01 26.11
N ASP A 29 -10.34 21.63 26.31
CA ASP A 29 -9.02 21.04 26.13
C ASP A 29 -8.80 19.93 27.18
N ASP A 30 -8.98 18.67 26.76
CA ASP A 30 -8.34 17.44 27.28
C ASP A 30 -9.09 16.20 26.70
N PRO A 31 -8.41 15.09 26.40
CA PRO A 31 -9.06 13.96 25.73
C PRO A 31 -10.01 13.24 26.69
N GLY A 32 -11.31 13.38 26.42
CA GLY A 32 -12.32 12.43 26.92
C GLY A 32 -12.13 11.06 26.25
N PRO A 33 -12.44 9.95 26.95
CA PRO A 33 -12.35 8.61 26.37
C PRO A 33 -13.22 8.49 25.11
N ILE A 34 -12.71 7.82 24.09
CA ILE A 34 -13.50 7.40 22.93
C ILE A 34 -14.51 6.36 23.42
N THR A 35 -15.71 6.79 23.80
CA THR A 35 -16.83 5.89 24.05
C THR A 35 -17.33 5.34 22.72
N VAL A 36 -16.78 4.19 22.33
CA VAL A 36 -17.51 3.25 21.47
C VAL A 36 -18.80 2.84 22.18
N PRO A 37 -19.97 2.85 21.51
CA PRO A 37 -21.23 2.47 22.14
C PRO A 37 -21.10 1.12 22.83
N GLN A 38 -21.23 1.13 24.16
CA GLN A 38 -21.26 -0.08 24.96
C GLN A 38 -22.49 -0.90 24.56
N CYS A 39 -22.31 -2.21 24.48
CA CYS A 39 -23.39 -3.14 24.15
C CYS A 39 -24.60 -2.89 25.08
N SER A 40 -25.71 -2.41 24.51
CA SER A 40 -26.95 -2.18 25.25
C SER A 40 -27.77 -3.47 25.26
N GLY A 41 -27.83 -4.15 26.41
CA GLY A 41 -28.65 -5.34 26.61
C GLY A 41 -28.44 -5.94 28.01
N SER A 42 -29.40 -6.73 28.49
CA SER A 42 -29.39 -7.38 29.81
C SER A 42 -28.29 -8.46 29.98
N ALA A 43 -27.40 -8.63 29.01
CA ALA A 43 -26.29 -9.59 29.02
C ALA A 43 -24.92 -8.96 29.35
N CYS A 44 -24.84 -7.65 29.57
CA CYS A 44 -23.59 -6.95 29.90
C CYS A 44 -23.49 -6.67 31.41
N GLY A 45 -22.44 -7.16 32.07
CA GLY A 45 -22.13 -6.81 33.46
C GLY A 45 -21.62 -5.35 33.59
N PRO A 46 -21.78 -4.70 34.75
CA PRO A 46 -21.37 -3.31 34.94
C PRO A 46 -19.83 -3.19 34.97
N SER A 47 -19.26 -2.45 34.03
CA SER A 47 -17.89 -1.92 34.14
C SER A 47 -17.99 -0.45 34.52
N GLY A 48 -17.42 -0.09 35.67
CA GLY A 48 -17.42 1.28 36.19
C GLY A 48 -16.54 2.23 35.36
N ALA A 49 -16.75 3.54 35.55
CA ALA A 49 -15.96 4.57 34.89
C ALA A 49 -14.48 4.45 35.28
N ASP A 50 -13.60 4.45 34.27
CA ASP A 50 -12.15 4.49 34.44
C ASP A 50 -11.76 5.89 34.95
N THR A 51 -11.22 5.99 36.17
CA THR A 51 -10.86 7.26 36.84
C THR A 51 -9.38 7.61 36.73
N THR A 52 -8.64 6.90 35.88
CA THR A 52 -7.22 7.15 35.66
C THR A 52 -7.05 8.36 34.72
N PRO A 53 -6.33 9.44 35.10
CA PRO A 53 -6.01 10.53 34.19
C PRO A 53 -5.31 9.98 32.95
N PRO A 54 -5.70 10.36 31.72
CA PRO A 54 -5.09 9.81 30.52
C PRO A 54 -3.61 10.22 30.48
N VAL A 55 -2.72 9.24 30.66
CA VAL A 55 -1.30 9.43 30.34
C VAL A 55 -1.24 9.70 28.84
N VAL A 56 -0.84 10.91 28.45
CA VAL A 56 -0.54 11.22 27.03
C VAL A 56 0.62 10.31 26.64
N THR A 57 0.30 9.23 25.95
CA THR A 57 1.29 8.29 25.43
C THR A 57 2.03 9.02 24.32
N LYS A 58 3.34 9.27 24.50
CA LYS A 58 4.17 9.91 23.47
C LYS A 58 4.22 9.00 22.24
N LEU A 59 3.77 9.51 21.10
CA LEU A 59 3.68 8.74 19.86
C LEU A 59 4.99 8.77 19.08
N CYS A 60 5.72 9.87 19.16
CA CYS A 60 6.97 10.10 18.44
C CYS A 60 8.06 10.75 19.30
N PRO A 61 9.33 10.72 18.86
CA PRO A 61 10.44 11.39 19.54
C PRO A 61 10.15 12.88 19.82
N ASP A 62 10.73 13.42 20.89
CA ASP A 62 10.53 14.83 21.28
C ASP A 62 11.12 15.80 20.27
N ALA A 63 12.26 15.44 19.67
CA ALA A 63 12.93 16.21 18.65
C ALA A 63 13.67 15.28 17.68
N LEU A 64 13.86 15.78 16.46
CA LEU A 64 14.74 15.21 15.45
C LEU A 64 15.65 16.32 14.93
N ASP A 65 16.91 16.00 14.63
CA ASP A 65 17.98 16.96 14.28
C ASP A 65 18.89 16.42 13.15
N TYR A 66 18.31 15.69 12.20
CA TYR A 66 18.99 14.97 11.11
C TYR A 66 19.91 13.81 11.52
N THR A 67 20.03 13.48 12.81
CA THR A 67 20.81 12.32 13.26
C THR A 67 20.07 11.00 13.04
N THR A 68 18.75 11.00 13.20
CA THR A 68 17.90 9.83 12.96
C THR A 68 17.62 9.66 11.46
N THR A 69 17.98 8.48 10.93
CA THR A 69 17.69 8.09 9.55
C THR A 69 16.61 7.04 9.53
N TYR A 70 15.52 7.29 8.81
CA TYR A 70 14.52 6.28 8.51
C TYR A 70 14.81 5.68 7.13
N THR A 71 15.07 4.38 7.10
CA THR A 71 15.36 3.60 5.89
C THR A 71 14.10 2.86 5.48
N GLY A 72 13.59 3.09 4.27
CA GLY A 72 12.29 2.59 3.88
C GLY A 72 12.08 2.44 2.38
N GLY A 73 10.91 1.93 2.03
CA GLY A 73 10.50 1.73 0.65
C GLY A 73 9.13 2.34 0.37
N ALA A 74 8.90 2.74 -0.88
CA ALA A 74 7.63 3.31 -1.33
C ALA A 74 6.93 2.45 -2.39
N GLY A 75 5.61 2.63 -2.54
CA GLY A 75 4.79 1.97 -3.54
C GLY A 75 5.17 2.29 -4.99
N SER A 76 5.94 3.37 -5.23
CA SER A 76 6.62 3.66 -6.49
C SER A 76 7.82 2.75 -6.77
N GLY A 77 8.12 1.79 -5.90
CA GLY A 77 9.33 0.98 -6.02
C GLY A 77 10.61 1.75 -5.64
N GLU A 78 10.48 2.88 -4.96
CA GLU A 78 11.65 3.70 -4.57
C GLU A 78 12.21 3.25 -3.22
N TYR A 79 13.52 2.98 -3.18
CA TYR A 79 14.26 2.78 -1.95
C TYR A 79 14.77 4.13 -1.47
N VAL A 80 14.33 4.59 -0.29
CA VAL A 80 14.62 5.94 0.19
C VAL A 80 15.13 5.96 1.62
N LYS A 81 15.91 7.01 1.93
CA LYS A 81 16.27 7.39 3.30
C LYS A 81 15.71 8.77 3.59
N VAL A 82 14.98 8.92 4.70
CA VAL A 82 14.42 10.20 5.12
C VAL A 82 14.93 10.60 6.51
N LYS A 83 15.17 11.90 6.69
CA LYS A 83 15.61 12.52 7.93
C LYS A 83 14.87 13.83 8.16
N PHE A 84 14.71 14.22 9.41
CA PHE A 84 13.99 15.44 9.78
C PHE A 84 14.77 16.28 10.79
N ASP A 85 14.53 17.58 10.75
CA ASP A 85 14.90 18.56 11.78
C ASP A 85 13.63 19.29 12.23
N THR A 86 13.15 18.96 13.43
CA THR A 86 11.91 19.51 14.01
C THR A 86 12.09 20.92 14.57
N THR A 87 13.34 21.37 14.76
CA THR A 87 13.61 22.75 15.18
C THR A 87 13.53 23.69 13.98
N LYS A 88 14.07 23.25 12.84
CA LYS A 88 14.06 24.02 11.59
C LYS A 88 12.82 23.79 10.74
N LEU A 89 12.01 22.78 11.07
CA LEU A 89 10.88 22.32 10.25
C LEU A 89 11.31 21.98 8.81
N THR A 90 12.41 21.22 8.71
CA THR A 90 12.99 20.82 7.43
C THR A 90 13.26 19.32 7.38
N TYR A 91 13.25 18.75 6.18
CA TYR A 91 13.54 17.35 5.94
C TYR A 91 14.56 17.17 4.83
N GLN A 92 15.19 15.99 4.83
CA GLN A 92 16.05 15.51 3.77
C GLN A 92 15.53 14.14 3.32
N LEU A 93 15.40 13.96 2.01
CA LEU A 93 15.02 12.69 1.41
C LEU A 93 16.03 12.33 0.33
N GLN A 94 16.63 11.15 0.47
CA GLN A 94 17.57 10.59 -0.49
C GLN A 94 16.91 9.42 -1.22
N PHE A 95 16.87 9.50 -2.54
CA PHE A 95 16.41 8.42 -3.42
C PHE A 95 17.60 7.51 -3.70
N ILE A 96 17.72 6.38 -3.00
CA ILE A 96 18.85 5.47 -3.18
C ILE A 96 18.69 4.66 -4.47
N GLU A 97 17.47 4.14 -4.71
CA GLU A 97 17.08 3.51 -5.97
C GLU A 97 15.71 4.08 -6.36
N SER A 98 15.52 4.40 -7.64
CA SER A 98 14.25 4.93 -8.16
C SER A 98 14.19 4.74 -9.68
N SER A 99 13.07 4.22 -10.16
CA SER A 99 12.69 4.21 -11.58
C SER A 99 11.90 5.47 -11.98
N VAL A 100 11.54 6.32 -11.01
CA VAL A 100 10.70 7.50 -11.24
C VAL A 100 11.52 8.56 -11.98
N PRO A 101 11.08 9.00 -13.18
CA PRO A 101 11.75 10.05 -13.93
C PRO A 101 11.80 11.39 -13.17
N THR A 102 12.85 12.17 -13.39
CA THR A 102 12.93 13.56 -12.89
C THR A 102 11.98 14.51 -13.61
N SER A 103 11.48 14.11 -14.78
CA SER A 103 10.51 14.85 -15.59
C SER A 103 9.66 13.89 -16.44
N ALA A 104 8.41 14.27 -16.70
CA ALA A 104 7.51 13.48 -17.55
C ALA A 104 8.01 13.44 -19.01
N GLY A 105 7.71 12.35 -19.72
CA GLY A 105 8.04 12.18 -21.14
C GLY A 105 9.39 11.51 -21.41
N GLN A 106 10.14 11.14 -20.37
CA GLN A 106 11.43 10.44 -20.48
C GLN A 106 11.55 9.35 -19.41
N VAL A 107 12.50 8.42 -19.62
CA VAL A 107 12.69 7.23 -18.76
C VAL A 107 14.13 7.02 -18.28
N ASN A 108 15.11 7.70 -18.88
CA ASN A 108 16.54 7.44 -18.61
C ASN A 108 17.07 8.23 -17.40
N ASN A 109 16.56 9.44 -17.17
CA ASN A 109 17.00 10.31 -16.08
C ASN A 109 16.02 10.15 -14.91
N THR A 110 16.38 9.31 -13.94
CA THR A 110 15.54 9.04 -12.78
C THR A 110 16.01 9.81 -11.55
N ARG A 111 15.22 9.77 -10.47
CA ARG A 111 15.59 10.36 -9.19
C ARG A 111 16.69 9.59 -8.47
N ALA A 112 17.10 8.42 -8.94
CA ALA A 112 18.11 7.59 -8.28
C ALA A 112 19.42 8.38 -8.04
N GLY A 113 19.93 8.31 -6.81
CA GLY A 113 21.11 9.05 -6.35
C GLY A 113 20.85 10.49 -5.92
N LEU A 114 19.67 11.06 -6.19
CA LEU A 114 19.36 12.44 -5.81
C LEU A 114 19.04 12.55 -4.32
N THR A 115 19.40 13.69 -3.73
CA THR A 115 18.97 14.10 -2.39
C THR A 115 18.26 15.43 -2.48
N ILE A 116 17.04 15.49 -1.97
CA ILE A 116 16.26 16.71 -1.85
C ILE A 116 16.25 17.19 -0.40
N SER A 117 16.23 18.51 -0.21
CA SER A 117 15.93 19.15 1.06
C SER A 117 14.67 20.01 0.90
N GLY A 118 13.82 20.03 1.91
CA GLY A 118 12.56 20.76 1.85
C GLY A 118 12.05 21.17 3.22
N ALA A 119 11.02 22.02 3.22
CA ALA A 119 10.29 22.41 4.42
C ALA A 119 9.08 21.47 4.65
N PHE A 120 8.68 21.35 5.91
CA PHE A 120 7.41 20.75 6.30
C PHE A 120 6.72 21.59 7.37
N HIS A 121 5.45 21.34 7.63
CA HIS A 121 4.75 21.88 8.79
C HIS A 121 3.96 20.78 9.52
N HIS A 122 3.63 21.06 10.78
CA HIS A 122 2.70 20.23 11.54
C HIS A 122 1.26 20.65 11.23
N PRO A 123 0.35 19.71 10.94
CA PRO A 123 -1.06 20.04 10.80
C PRO A 123 -1.64 20.50 12.14
N THR A 124 -2.82 21.11 12.11
CA THR A 124 -3.54 21.56 13.31
C THR A 124 -4.93 20.93 13.44
N ASN A 125 -5.27 20.03 12.53
CA ASN A 125 -6.60 19.49 12.34
C ASN A 125 -6.70 17.97 12.52
N LEU A 126 -5.64 17.32 13.02
CA LEU A 126 -5.73 15.94 13.52
C LEU A 126 -6.39 15.92 14.91
N PRO A 127 -6.93 14.77 15.36
CA PRO A 127 -7.80 14.69 16.53
C PRO A 127 -7.14 15.08 17.85
N THR A 128 -5.81 14.98 17.93
CA THR A 128 -5.04 15.34 19.13
C THR A 128 -3.82 16.18 18.80
N ALA A 129 -3.39 17.00 19.77
CA ALA A 129 -2.15 17.78 19.66
C ALA A 129 -0.92 16.89 19.43
N GLU A 130 -0.89 15.70 20.04
CA GLU A 130 0.20 14.75 19.86
C GLU A 130 0.23 14.15 18.45
N GLN A 131 -0.93 13.83 17.86
CA GLN A 131 -0.99 13.42 16.45
C GLN A 131 -0.55 14.54 15.52
N ASN A 132 -0.96 15.79 15.78
CA ASN A 132 -0.50 16.96 15.03
C ASN A 132 1.04 17.12 15.11
N ARG A 133 1.62 16.98 16.30
CA ARG A 133 3.07 17.06 16.52
C ARG A 133 3.84 15.95 15.78
N CYS A 134 3.24 14.77 15.66
CA CYS A 134 3.87 13.62 15.03
C CYS A 134 3.58 13.50 13.53
N ALA A 135 2.81 14.42 12.94
CA ALA A 135 2.53 14.49 11.51
C ALA A 135 3.30 15.61 10.82
N PHE A 136 3.88 15.31 9.66
CA PHE A 136 4.84 16.14 8.95
C PHE A 136 4.32 16.30 7.51
N VAL A 137 3.66 17.41 7.23
CA VAL A 137 3.12 17.74 5.90
C VAL A 137 4.20 18.41 5.07
N LEU A 138 4.58 17.81 3.95
CA LEU A 138 5.69 18.31 3.13
C LEU A 138 5.24 19.48 2.26
N ASP A 139 5.97 20.59 2.31
CA ASP A 139 5.63 21.83 1.59
C ASP A 139 6.41 22.01 0.28
N SER A 140 7.63 21.48 0.25
CA SER A 140 8.59 21.68 -0.85
C SER A 140 9.68 20.62 -0.81
N GLY A 141 10.50 20.54 -1.84
CA GLY A 141 11.72 19.73 -1.85
C GLY A 141 12.51 19.92 -3.13
N ALA A 142 13.81 20.20 -3.03
CA ALA A 142 14.69 20.36 -4.18
C ALA A 142 16.12 19.91 -3.89
N THR A 143 16.85 19.55 -4.94
CA THR A 143 18.30 19.32 -4.87
C THR A 143 19.01 20.65 -4.59
N SER A 144 20.20 20.58 -3.97
CA SER A 144 20.96 21.78 -3.58
C SER A 144 21.41 22.64 -4.76
N ASP A 145 21.56 22.03 -5.94
CA ASP A 145 21.89 22.70 -7.21
C ASP A 145 20.66 23.22 -7.97
N GLY A 146 19.44 22.93 -7.48
CA GLY A 146 18.19 23.28 -8.13
C GLY A 146 17.89 22.52 -9.41
N ALA A 147 18.68 21.49 -9.76
CA ALA A 147 18.48 20.70 -10.98
C ALA A 147 17.18 19.86 -10.95
N TYR A 148 16.68 19.54 -9.75
CA TYR A 148 15.45 18.79 -9.56
C TYR A 148 14.66 19.32 -8.36
N SER A 149 13.34 19.43 -8.53
CA SER A 149 12.39 19.76 -7.46
C SER A 149 11.14 18.89 -7.57
N VAL A 150 10.60 18.49 -6.42
CA VAL A 150 9.32 17.77 -6.38
C VAL A 150 8.16 18.74 -6.59
N THR A 151 7.11 18.27 -7.27
CA THR A 151 5.83 18.97 -7.34
C THR A 151 4.94 18.49 -6.19
N ILE A 152 4.45 19.43 -5.37
CA ILE A 152 3.55 19.12 -4.26
C ILE A 152 2.14 19.61 -4.62
N ASN A 153 1.18 18.69 -4.67
CA ASN A 153 -0.23 19.05 -4.74
C ASN A 153 -0.69 19.54 -3.36
N ARG A 154 -0.93 20.85 -3.22
CA ARG A 154 -1.32 21.43 -1.92
C ARG A 154 -2.72 21.02 -1.45
N ALA A 155 -3.58 20.53 -2.34
CA ALA A 155 -4.88 20.00 -1.96
C ALA A 155 -4.79 18.60 -1.34
N ASP A 156 -3.71 17.87 -1.63
CA ASP A 156 -3.44 16.53 -1.13
C ASP A 156 -1.92 16.32 -0.94
N PRO A 157 -1.29 17.06 0.00
CA PRO A 157 0.16 17.03 0.15
C PRO A 157 0.63 15.69 0.73
N PRO A 158 1.86 15.25 0.40
CA PRO A 158 2.48 14.13 1.10
C PRO A 158 2.58 14.45 2.60
N MET A 159 2.10 13.52 3.43
CA MET A 159 2.13 13.61 4.88
C MET A 159 2.82 12.37 5.44
N LEU A 160 3.81 12.59 6.31
CA LEU A 160 4.53 11.54 7.00
C LEU A 160 4.15 11.55 8.48
N PHE A 161 3.79 10.38 9.01
CA PHE A 161 3.49 10.15 10.41
C PHE A 161 4.69 9.48 11.06
N VAL A 162 5.38 10.23 11.90
CA VAL A 162 6.55 9.77 12.63
C VAL A 162 6.09 9.07 13.90
N GLY A 163 6.63 7.89 14.15
CA GLY A 163 6.50 7.17 15.41
C GLY A 163 7.86 6.85 16.02
N ASN A 164 7.85 6.20 17.19
CA ASN A 164 9.07 5.69 17.81
C ASN A 164 9.67 4.54 16.98
N GLY A 165 10.69 4.86 16.20
CA GLY A 165 11.46 3.89 15.41
C GLY A 165 10.91 3.57 14.01
N VAL A 166 9.74 4.13 13.65
CA VAL A 166 9.05 3.93 12.37
C VAL A 166 8.51 5.25 11.84
N VAL A 167 8.41 5.38 10.53
CA VAL A 167 7.69 6.46 9.85
C VAL A 167 6.84 5.84 8.74
N GLY A 168 5.58 6.25 8.62
CA GLY A 168 4.68 5.83 7.54
C GLY A 168 4.03 7.04 6.89
N GLY A 169 3.39 6.87 5.73
CA GLY A 169 2.65 7.95 5.07
C GLY A 169 2.99 8.04 3.58
N GLY A 170 3.23 9.25 3.07
CA GLY A 170 3.50 9.49 1.65
C GLY A 170 4.82 10.21 1.37
N ILE A 171 5.56 9.77 0.35
CA ILE A 171 6.67 10.54 -0.24
C ILE A 171 6.22 11.28 -1.51
N PRO A 172 6.89 12.38 -1.92
CA PRO A 172 6.45 13.19 -3.06
C PRO A 172 6.28 12.40 -4.36
N GLY A 173 5.14 12.60 -5.02
CA GLY A 173 4.76 11.90 -6.24
C GLY A 173 5.45 12.43 -7.49
N ALA A 174 4.92 12.06 -8.65
CA ALA A 174 5.47 12.39 -9.97
C ALA A 174 4.39 12.36 -11.05
N THR A 175 4.62 13.09 -12.15
CA THR A 175 3.96 12.77 -13.42
C THR A 175 4.87 11.86 -14.22
N ILE A 176 4.35 10.69 -14.58
CA ILE A 176 5.07 9.68 -15.38
C ILE A 176 4.35 9.55 -16.71
N ALA A 177 5.11 9.64 -17.80
CA ALA A 177 4.62 9.47 -19.15
C ALA A 177 5.79 9.06 -20.05
N PHE A 178 5.54 8.23 -21.06
CA PHE A 178 6.50 7.96 -22.12
C PHE A 178 5.78 7.69 -23.43
N ALA A 179 6.13 8.43 -24.47
CA ALA A 179 5.49 8.31 -25.79
C ALA A 179 5.80 6.97 -26.48
N GLY A 180 6.76 6.21 -25.98
CA GLY A 180 7.24 4.98 -26.57
C GLY A 180 8.23 5.22 -27.72
N ILE A 181 8.79 4.12 -28.24
CA ILE A 181 9.77 4.13 -29.33
C ILE A 181 9.07 3.78 -30.64
N PRO A 182 9.05 4.67 -31.65
CA PRO A 182 8.47 4.34 -32.96
C PRO A 182 9.39 3.38 -33.73
N LEU A 183 8.86 2.22 -34.11
CA LEU A 183 9.60 1.24 -34.93
C LEU A 183 9.24 1.33 -36.42
N LEU A 184 7.94 1.47 -36.71
CA LEU A 184 7.36 1.56 -38.04
C LEU A 184 6.14 2.50 -37.98
N PRO A 185 5.64 3.02 -39.11
CA PRO A 185 4.40 3.81 -39.12
C PRO A 185 3.26 3.04 -38.44
N GLY A 186 2.76 3.57 -37.33
CA GLY A 186 1.67 2.97 -36.54
C GLY A 186 2.10 1.91 -35.51
N ILE A 187 3.39 1.62 -35.34
CA ILE A 187 3.91 0.66 -34.36
C ILE A 187 4.88 1.37 -33.41
N THR A 188 4.48 1.46 -32.14
CA THR A 188 5.27 2.07 -31.07
C THR A 188 5.41 1.08 -29.91
N LEU A 189 6.62 0.91 -29.39
CA LEU A 189 6.90 0.02 -28.26
C LEU A 189 7.05 0.77 -26.94
N GLY A 190 6.62 0.14 -25.85
CA GLY A 190 6.86 0.61 -24.49
C GLY A 190 6.13 1.90 -24.12
N VAL A 191 4.98 2.18 -24.74
CA VAL A 191 4.17 3.36 -24.40
C VAL A 191 3.76 3.29 -22.93
N VAL A 192 3.93 4.40 -22.21
CA VAL A 192 3.42 4.59 -20.85
C VAL A 192 2.46 5.77 -20.88
N PRO A 193 1.14 5.54 -20.74
CA PRO A 193 0.17 6.63 -20.67
C PRO A 193 0.54 7.62 -19.58
N SER A 194 0.31 8.91 -19.83
CA SER A 194 0.56 9.93 -18.81
C SER A 194 -0.28 9.63 -17.57
N ARG A 195 0.32 9.81 -16.40
CA ARG A 195 -0.36 9.72 -15.12
C ARG A 195 0.34 10.57 -14.08
N THR A 196 -0.43 11.30 -13.29
CA THR A 196 0.09 12.07 -12.15
C THR A 196 -0.24 11.37 -10.84
N PHE A 197 0.77 11.25 -9.99
CA PHE A 197 0.68 10.77 -8.62
C PHE A 197 0.93 11.94 -7.68
N ASP A 198 0.01 12.20 -6.76
CA ASP A 198 0.18 13.25 -5.74
C ASP A 198 1.31 12.86 -4.76
N PHE A 199 1.31 11.59 -4.34
CA PHE A 199 2.35 11.00 -3.51
C PHE A 199 2.36 9.47 -3.65
N TYR A 200 3.41 8.82 -3.12
CA TYR A 200 3.51 7.36 -3.06
C TYR A 200 3.49 6.86 -1.62
N PRO A 201 2.69 5.82 -1.28
CA PRO A 201 2.70 5.21 0.04
C PRO A 201 4.10 4.77 0.44
N PHE A 202 4.49 5.03 1.68
CA PHE A 202 5.84 4.82 2.18
C PHE A 202 5.82 4.32 3.62
N ILE A 203 6.78 3.46 3.94
CA ILE A 203 7.12 3.08 5.31
C ILE A 203 8.63 2.91 5.46
N GLY A 204 9.17 3.38 6.58
CA GLY A 204 10.59 3.28 6.89
C GLY A 204 10.88 3.11 8.38
N PHE A 205 12.06 2.60 8.69
CA PHE A 205 12.47 2.23 10.04
C PHE A 205 13.82 2.83 10.39
N THR A 206 14.01 3.16 11.66
CA THR A 206 15.31 3.65 12.17
C THR A 206 16.33 2.52 12.33
N ASP A 207 15.88 1.32 12.67
CA ASP A 207 16.70 0.13 12.84
C ASP A 207 16.29 -0.95 11.85
N THR A 208 17.27 -1.60 11.21
CA THR A 208 17.03 -2.72 10.27
C THR A 208 17.89 -3.94 10.57
N GLU A 209 17.33 -5.13 10.35
CA GLU A 209 18.04 -6.41 10.44
C GLU A 209 18.87 -6.70 9.20
N THR A 210 20.11 -7.15 9.41
CA THR A 210 21.11 -7.37 8.37
C THR A 210 21.61 -8.81 8.29
N ASP A 211 21.24 -9.65 9.26
CA ASP A 211 21.46 -11.09 9.24
C ASP A 211 20.24 -11.81 8.64
N PHE A 212 20.34 -12.18 7.36
CA PHE A 212 19.24 -12.86 6.65
C PHE A 212 18.84 -14.19 7.30
N ARG A 213 19.72 -14.83 8.07
CA ARG A 213 19.39 -16.07 8.78
C ARG A 213 18.27 -15.88 9.81
N LYS A 214 18.07 -14.65 10.31
CA LYS A 214 16.94 -14.29 11.20
C LYS A 214 15.66 -13.96 10.43
N VAL A 215 15.77 -13.71 9.13
CA VAL A 215 14.67 -13.44 8.20
C VAL A 215 14.16 -14.73 7.57
N ALA A 216 14.91 -15.83 7.64
CA ALA A 216 14.47 -17.12 7.14
C ALA A 216 13.17 -17.59 7.82
N GLY A 217 12.23 -18.11 7.03
CA GLY A 217 10.96 -18.60 7.52
C GLY A 217 9.87 -18.67 6.44
N ASN A 218 8.68 -19.07 6.88
CA ASN A 218 7.48 -19.12 6.07
C ASN A 218 6.69 -17.82 6.24
N TYR A 219 6.31 -17.22 5.12
CA TYR A 219 5.65 -15.92 5.08
C TYR A 219 4.36 -15.96 4.28
N ASN A 220 3.38 -15.19 4.74
CA ASN A 220 2.31 -14.60 3.96
C ASN A 220 2.79 -13.24 3.45
N GLU A 221 2.60 -12.95 2.18
CA GLU A 221 2.93 -11.66 1.58
C GLU A 221 1.65 -10.95 1.15
N GLY A 222 1.50 -9.68 1.55
CA GLY A 222 0.38 -8.82 1.20
C GLY A 222 0.87 -7.48 0.66
N GLY A 223 0.38 -7.05 -0.51
CA GLY A 223 0.91 -5.88 -1.20
C GLY A 223 0.16 -5.51 -2.47
N ILE A 224 0.73 -4.56 -3.21
CA ILE A 224 0.25 -4.15 -4.53
C ILE A 224 1.43 -3.76 -5.42
N HIS A 225 1.34 -4.16 -6.69
CA HIS A 225 2.25 -3.75 -7.76
C HIS A 225 1.48 -2.95 -8.82
N LEU A 226 2.22 -2.09 -9.52
CA LEU A 226 1.77 -1.34 -10.67
C LEU A 226 2.73 -1.57 -11.84
N SER A 227 2.17 -1.96 -12.98
CA SER A 227 2.88 -2.17 -14.24
C SER A 227 2.56 -1.03 -15.20
N PRO A 228 3.46 -0.03 -15.38
CA PRO A 228 3.18 1.16 -16.20
C PRO A 228 2.87 0.85 -17.66
N ILE A 229 3.50 -0.18 -18.22
CA ILE A 229 3.27 -0.65 -19.60
C ILE A 229 1.92 -1.39 -19.71
N GLY A 230 1.44 -1.95 -18.60
CA GLY A 230 0.27 -2.82 -18.55
C GLY A 230 0.56 -4.23 -19.08
N GLY A 231 -0.51 -4.93 -19.46
CA GLY A 231 -0.45 -6.31 -19.89
C GLY A 231 -1.70 -6.76 -20.65
N ASP A 232 -1.59 -7.92 -21.29
CA ASP A 232 -2.63 -8.45 -22.19
C ASP A 232 -3.94 -8.81 -21.47
N GLY A 233 -3.93 -8.88 -20.13
CA GLY A 233 -5.11 -9.13 -19.32
C GLY A 233 -6.11 -7.95 -19.29
N GLN A 234 -5.70 -6.74 -19.72
CA GLN A 234 -6.51 -5.53 -19.56
C GLN A 234 -7.59 -5.36 -20.66
N SER A 235 -7.30 -5.77 -21.90
CA SER A 235 -8.17 -5.58 -23.07
C SER A 235 -7.89 -6.61 -24.18
N PRO A 236 -8.90 -7.01 -24.99
CA PRO A 236 -8.66 -7.81 -26.20
C PRO A 236 -7.67 -7.17 -27.19
N THR A 237 -7.52 -5.86 -27.16
CA THR A 237 -6.64 -5.11 -28.06
C THR A 237 -5.22 -4.94 -27.52
N GLY A 238 -4.89 -5.56 -26.38
CA GLY A 238 -3.59 -5.49 -25.73
C GLY A 238 -3.54 -4.54 -24.53
N ALA A 239 -2.33 -4.30 -24.03
CA ALA A 239 -2.07 -3.47 -22.86
C ALA A 239 -2.55 -2.02 -23.03
N VAL A 240 -3.11 -1.44 -21.97
CA VAL A 240 -3.61 -0.05 -21.93
C VAL A 240 -2.89 0.80 -20.88
N GLY A 241 -1.80 0.27 -20.30
CA GLY A 241 -0.98 0.92 -19.28
C GLY A 241 -1.52 0.81 -17.86
N TRP A 242 -0.65 1.10 -16.89
CA TRP A 242 -0.95 1.17 -15.44
C TRP A 242 -1.81 0.00 -14.93
N GLU A 243 -1.37 -1.22 -15.21
CA GLU A 243 -1.98 -2.43 -14.65
C GLU A 243 -1.73 -2.50 -13.14
N SER A 244 -2.76 -2.83 -12.37
CA SER A 244 -2.67 -2.99 -10.92
C SER A 244 -2.82 -4.44 -10.54
N ASP A 245 -1.79 -4.96 -9.88
CA ASP A 245 -1.72 -6.37 -9.49
C ASP A 245 -1.64 -6.48 -7.98
N VAL A 246 -2.46 -7.38 -7.44
CA VAL A 246 -2.42 -7.69 -6.03
C VAL A 246 -1.25 -8.62 -5.72
N VAL A 247 -0.60 -8.37 -4.59
CA VAL A 247 0.30 -9.34 -3.97
C VAL A 247 -0.46 -10.00 -2.83
N ASN A 248 -0.78 -11.27 -2.99
CA ASN A 248 -1.38 -12.10 -1.95
C ASN A 248 -0.94 -13.55 -2.13
N TRP A 249 0.21 -13.91 -1.57
CA TRP A 249 0.77 -15.24 -1.74
C TRP A 249 1.59 -15.69 -0.55
N ASN A 250 2.12 -16.91 -0.62
CA ASN A 250 2.90 -17.52 0.43
C ASN A 250 4.29 -17.85 -0.11
N GLN A 251 5.31 -17.75 0.74
CA GLN A 251 6.67 -18.12 0.34
C GLN A 251 7.51 -18.60 1.52
N THR A 252 8.53 -19.40 1.21
CA THR A 252 9.52 -19.87 2.17
C THR A 252 10.86 -19.23 1.84
N LEU A 253 11.37 -18.37 2.73
CA LEU A 253 12.69 -17.78 2.62
C LEU A 253 13.69 -18.64 3.39
N ASN A 254 14.71 -19.13 2.71
CA ASN A 254 15.77 -19.94 3.29
C ASN A 254 16.88 -19.08 3.89
N ALA A 255 17.66 -19.63 4.81
CA ALA A 255 18.73 -18.89 5.51
C ALA A 255 19.87 -18.41 4.59
N ASP A 256 19.99 -18.98 3.40
CA ASP A 256 20.95 -18.58 2.36
C ASP A 256 20.42 -17.48 1.42
N GLY A 257 19.21 -16.97 1.68
CA GLY A 257 18.57 -15.97 0.83
C GLY A 257 17.70 -16.55 -0.29
N SER A 258 17.79 -17.85 -0.58
CA SER A 258 16.97 -18.45 -1.63
C SER A 258 15.50 -18.52 -1.22
N CYS A 259 14.60 -18.62 -2.20
CA CYS A 259 13.18 -18.83 -1.97
C CYS A 259 12.75 -20.21 -2.46
N SER A 260 11.90 -20.87 -1.68
CA SER A 260 11.28 -22.15 -2.03
C SER A 260 9.77 -22.01 -2.08
N ILE A 261 9.16 -22.66 -3.07
CA ILE A 261 7.71 -22.65 -3.26
C ILE A 261 7.05 -23.33 -2.06
N THR A 262 6.16 -22.60 -1.39
CA THR A 262 5.35 -23.16 -0.32
C THR A 262 4.37 -24.20 -0.89
N GLN A 263 4.33 -25.40 -0.31
CA GLN A 263 3.45 -26.46 -0.78
C GLN A 263 1.98 -26.02 -0.77
N GLY A 264 1.26 -26.25 -1.87
CA GLY A 264 -0.14 -25.87 -2.02
C GLY A 264 -0.38 -24.38 -2.24
N SER A 265 0.67 -23.60 -2.50
CA SER A 265 0.54 -22.18 -2.83
C SER A 265 0.19 -21.98 -4.30
N ASP A 266 -0.77 -21.11 -4.59
CA ASP A 266 -1.19 -20.73 -5.95
C ASP A 266 -0.18 -19.81 -6.64
N TYR A 267 0.55 -19.02 -5.85
CA TYR A 267 1.64 -18.12 -6.24
C TYR A 267 2.74 -18.21 -5.17
N SER A 268 4.03 -18.12 -5.51
CA SER A 268 5.12 -18.14 -4.51
C SER A 268 6.42 -17.62 -5.10
N CYS A 269 7.28 -17.03 -4.26
CA CYS A 269 8.62 -16.56 -4.64
C CYS A 269 8.65 -15.51 -5.78
N GLN A 270 7.56 -14.81 -6.03
CA GLN A 270 7.46 -13.79 -7.09
C GLN A 270 8.10 -12.44 -6.74
N THR A 271 8.70 -12.35 -5.56
CA THR A 271 9.57 -11.24 -5.19
C THR A 271 11.03 -11.63 -5.10
N THR A 272 11.41 -12.86 -5.46
CA THR A 272 12.81 -13.34 -5.38
C THR A 272 13.33 -13.78 -6.75
N GLY A 273 14.27 -13.02 -7.31
CA GLY A 273 15.02 -13.42 -8.51
C GLY A 273 16.24 -14.27 -8.14
N THR A 274 17.34 -13.64 -7.73
CA THR A 274 18.49 -14.31 -7.09
C THR A 274 18.26 -14.45 -5.59
N PRO A 275 19.00 -15.34 -4.89
CA PRO A 275 19.00 -15.33 -3.42
C PRO A 275 19.23 -13.94 -2.85
N TRP A 276 18.46 -13.57 -1.83
CA TRP A 276 18.57 -12.32 -1.12
C TRP A 276 19.93 -12.20 -0.46
N ALA A 277 20.64 -11.11 -0.77
CA ALA A 277 21.94 -10.81 -0.20
C ALA A 277 21.94 -9.41 0.42
N LEU A 278 22.76 -9.19 1.44
CA LEU A 278 22.93 -7.85 2.02
C LEU A 278 23.44 -6.90 0.92
N ARG A 279 22.67 -5.84 0.63
CA ARG A 279 23.05 -4.80 -0.31
C ARG A 279 24.33 -4.13 0.18
N LYS A 280 25.16 -3.68 -0.75
CA LYS A 280 26.34 -2.88 -0.46
C LYS A 280 26.26 -1.56 -1.19
N ASN A 281 26.80 -0.51 -0.57
CA ASN A 281 27.05 0.76 -1.22
C ASN A 281 28.18 0.61 -2.26
N ALA A 282 28.34 1.64 -3.10
CA ALA A 282 29.41 1.68 -4.10
C ALA A 282 30.82 1.59 -3.48
N ASP A 283 30.99 2.05 -2.24
CA ASP A 283 32.24 1.95 -1.48
C ASP A 283 32.44 0.58 -0.80
N GLY A 284 31.51 -0.36 -0.98
CA GLY A 284 31.54 -1.70 -0.40
C GLY A 284 31.00 -1.81 1.03
N SER A 285 30.63 -0.69 1.67
CA SER A 285 30.00 -0.69 3.00
C SER A 285 28.59 -1.29 2.96
N ALA A 286 28.09 -1.75 4.11
CA ALA A 286 26.79 -2.41 4.21
C ALA A 286 25.62 -1.42 3.98
N ASP A 287 24.69 -1.84 3.12
CA ASP A 287 23.41 -1.20 2.78
C ASP A 287 22.38 -1.15 3.93
N ASN A 288 22.53 -2.06 4.88
CA ASN A 288 21.54 -2.40 5.91
C ASN A 288 20.14 -2.76 5.36
N VAL A 289 20.06 -3.18 4.09
CA VAL A 289 18.88 -3.76 3.41
C VAL A 289 19.33 -4.95 2.56
N PHE A 290 18.41 -5.83 2.16
CA PHE A 290 18.73 -6.93 1.25
C PHE A 290 18.29 -6.62 -0.18
N VAL A 291 19.02 -7.17 -1.16
CA VAL A 291 18.73 -7.06 -2.59
C VAL A 291 18.60 -8.43 -3.23
N SER A 292 17.64 -8.56 -4.13
CA SER A 292 17.51 -9.69 -5.05
C SER A 292 17.50 -9.15 -6.48
N ASN A 293 18.31 -9.74 -7.36
CA ASN A 293 18.51 -9.29 -8.74
C ASN A 293 17.83 -10.25 -9.72
N PRO A 294 17.74 -9.92 -11.02
CA PRO A 294 17.24 -10.85 -12.03
C PRO A 294 18.16 -12.06 -12.14
N ALA A 295 17.57 -13.25 -12.27
CA ALA A 295 18.33 -14.48 -12.47
C ALA A 295 18.68 -14.67 -13.95
N GLY A 296 19.94 -15.01 -14.26
CA GLY A 296 20.33 -15.54 -15.56
C GLY A 296 20.06 -14.66 -16.79
N GLY A 297 20.15 -13.33 -16.66
CA GLY A 297 19.94 -12.40 -17.78
C GLY A 297 18.48 -12.20 -18.21
N ALA A 298 17.53 -12.76 -17.47
CA ALA A 298 16.10 -12.53 -17.65
C ALA A 298 15.63 -11.21 -17.03
N GLY A 299 14.33 -10.90 -17.16
CA GLY A 299 13.67 -9.85 -16.38
C GLY A 299 13.59 -10.21 -14.89
N TYR A 300 13.33 -9.21 -14.04
CA TYR A 300 13.00 -9.49 -12.63
C TYR A 300 11.60 -10.13 -12.55
N PRO A 301 11.31 -11.02 -11.59
CA PRO A 301 9.95 -11.52 -11.37
C PRO A 301 8.91 -10.39 -11.35
N ILE A 302 7.76 -10.66 -11.95
CA ILE A 302 6.63 -9.74 -12.06
C ILE A 302 5.45 -10.26 -11.26
N ALA A 303 4.69 -9.36 -10.65
CA ALA A 303 3.40 -9.71 -10.09
C ALA A 303 2.35 -9.78 -11.20
N GLY A 304 1.39 -10.70 -11.07
CA GLY A 304 0.27 -10.77 -12.00
C GLY A 304 0.69 -11.13 -13.43
N GLN A 305 0.10 -10.46 -14.42
CA GLN A 305 0.33 -10.72 -15.85
C GLN A 305 0.79 -9.48 -16.63
N GLY A 306 1.45 -8.55 -15.94
CA GLY A 306 2.11 -7.41 -16.55
C GLY A 306 3.10 -7.82 -17.65
N SER A 307 3.35 -6.91 -18.59
CA SER A 307 4.27 -7.13 -19.69
C SER A 307 5.62 -6.44 -19.45
N THR A 308 6.69 -7.12 -19.86
CA THR A 308 8.04 -6.54 -19.92
C THR A 308 8.59 -6.64 -21.34
N LEU A 309 9.42 -5.68 -21.72
CA LEU A 309 10.18 -5.70 -22.97
C LEU A 309 11.67 -5.84 -22.64
N ILE A 310 12.14 -7.07 -22.53
CA ILE A 310 13.53 -7.38 -22.17
C ILE A 310 14.29 -7.76 -23.44
N ILE A 311 15.05 -6.81 -23.98
CA ILE A 311 15.93 -7.02 -25.15
C ILE A 311 17.40 -7.08 -24.71
N ALA A 312 17.75 -6.29 -23.68
CA ALA A 312 19.01 -6.37 -22.95
C ALA A 312 18.76 -6.80 -21.49
N PRO A 313 19.80 -7.22 -20.74
CA PRO A 313 19.64 -7.63 -19.34
C PRO A 313 18.98 -6.55 -18.48
N SER A 314 17.92 -6.92 -17.77
CA SER A 314 17.23 -6.02 -16.84
C SER A 314 18.08 -5.71 -15.62
N GLN A 315 17.91 -4.51 -15.07
CA GLN A 315 18.45 -4.13 -13.75
C GLN A 315 17.33 -3.90 -12.72
N ALA A 316 16.09 -4.26 -13.05
CA ALA A 316 15.00 -4.28 -12.07
C ALA A 316 15.35 -5.25 -10.94
N LYS A 317 14.91 -4.96 -9.73
CA LYS A 317 15.38 -5.68 -8.54
C LYS A 317 14.37 -5.59 -7.41
N GLY A 318 14.43 -6.54 -6.49
CA GLY A 318 13.75 -6.47 -5.21
C GLY A 318 14.66 -5.85 -4.16
N ILE A 319 14.11 -4.98 -3.32
CA ILE A 319 14.76 -4.51 -2.10
C ILE A 319 13.91 -4.93 -0.91
N MET A 320 14.52 -5.62 0.06
CA MET A 320 13.87 -6.00 1.31
C MET A 320 14.44 -5.17 2.46
N ILE A 321 13.59 -4.35 3.06
CA ILE A 321 13.85 -3.57 4.26
C ILE A 321 13.26 -4.32 5.44
N VAL A 322 14.11 -4.86 6.33
CA VAL A 322 13.63 -5.59 7.51
C VAL A 322 13.72 -4.70 8.73
N GLY A 323 12.66 -3.95 9.01
CA GLY A 323 12.59 -3.08 10.18
C GLY A 323 12.67 -3.87 11.50
N ARG A 324 13.34 -3.31 12.50
CA ARG A 324 13.25 -3.78 13.89
C ARG A 324 12.40 -2.81 14.69
N LEU A 325 11.17 -3.21 15.01
CA LEU A 325 10.23 -2.39 15.75
C LEU A 325 9.75 -3.14 16.99
N ASN A 326 10.01 -2.58 18.18
CA ASN A 326 9.64 -3.18 19.47
C ASN A 326 10.08 -4.65 19.62
N GLY A 327 11.28 -4.98 19.14
CA GLY A 327 11.84 -6.33 19.17
C GLY A 327 11.28 -7.30 18.12
N VAL A 328 10.42 -6.84 17.22
CA VAL A 328 9.84 -7.63 16.13
C VAL A 328 10.45 -7.24 14.78
N LEU A 329 10.69 -8.24 13.93
CA LEU A 329 11.11 -8.03 12.54
C LEU A 329 9.89 -7.73 11.67
N VAL A 330 9.96 -6.64 10.90
CA VAL A 330 8.94 -6.19 9.94
C VAL A 330 9.56 -6.14 8.55
N PRO A 331 9.50 -7.22 7.76
CA PRO A 331 10.05 -7.23 6.41
C PRO A 331 9.07 -6.57 5.43
N ILE A 332 9.55 -5.50 4.80
CA ILE A 332 8.91 -4.79 3.69
C ILE A 332 9.69 -5.09 2.43
N VAL A 333 9.00 -5.45 1.36
CA VAL A 333 9.61 -5.68 0.06
C VAL A 333 9.10 -4.63 -0.91
N ILE A 334 10.01 -4.04 -1.67
CA ILE A 334 9.66 -3.20 -2.83
C ILE A 334 10.24 -3.81 -4.09
N ARG A 335 9.52 -3.64 -5.19
CA ARG A 335 10.03 -3.92 -6.53
C ARG A 335 10.48 -2.60 -7.16
N VAL A 336 11.76 -2.49 -7.46
CA VAL A 336 12.33 -1.36 -8.20
C VAL A 336 12.30 -1.72 -9.68
N GLY A 337 11.51 -0.97 -10.46
CA GLY A 337 11.49 -1.10 -11.92
C GLY A 337 12.80 -0.63 -12.56
N TYR A 338 13.01 -0.99 -13.82
CA TYR A 338 14.11 -0.51 -14.63
C TYR A 338 13.66 -0.31 -16.08
N THR A 339 13.83 0.91 -16.59
CA THR A 339 13.60 1.22 -17.99
C THR A 339 14.78 2.00 -18.51
N HIS A 340 15.28 1.62 -19.68
CA HIS A 340 16.36 2.31 -20.36
C HIS A 340 16.09 2.30 -21.87
N VAL A 341 16.25 3.45 -22.50
CA VAL A 341 16.10 3.61 -23.94
C VAL A 341 17.41 4.12 -24.52
N ASP A 342 18.05 3.30 -25.33
CA ASP A 342 19.23 3.68 -26.09
C ASP A 342 18.80 4.17 -27.47
N THR A 343 19.07 5.44 -27.77
CA THR A 343 18.62 6.10 -29.01
C THR A 343 19.45 5.73 -30.25
N VAL A 344 20.60 5.07 -30.07
CA VAL A 344 21.51 4.64 -31.14
C VAL A 344 21.35 3.15 -31.40
N ASN A 345 21.26 2.35 -30.34
CA ASN A 345 21.10 0.90 -30.41
C ASN A 345 19.83 0.48 -29.66
N LEU A 346 18.70 0.42 -30.35
CA LEU A 346 17.43 0.01 -29.76
C LEU A 346 17.47 -1.38 -29.12
N LEU A 347 18.38 -2.27 -29.53
CA LEU A 347 18.57 -3.59 -28.92
C LEU A 347 19.21 -3.53 -27.53
N ALA A 348 19.79 -2.39 -27.14
CA ALA A 348 20.26 -2.12 -25.79
C ALA A 348 19.16 -1.55 -24.87
N SER A 349 17.93 -1.38 -25.38
CA SER A 349 16.80 -0.88 -24.59
C SER A 349 16.14 -1.97 -23.75
N VAL A 350 15.60 -1.57 -22.60
CA VAL A 350 14.89 -2.45 -21.65
C VAL A 350 13.67 -1.71 -21.12
N ALA A 351 12.54 -2.40 -21.00
CA ALA A 351 11.36 -1.91 -20.31
C ALA A 351 10.85 -2.96 -19.31
N ASP A 352 11.37 -2.90 -18.09
CA ASP A 352 10.98 -3.71 -16.93
C ASP A 352 10.41 -2.78 -15.85
N ALA A 353 9.34 -2.07 -16.21
CA ALA A 353 8.89 -0.87 -15.50
C ALA A 353 8.05 -1.14 -14.24
N GLU A 354 7.73 -2.40 -13.92
CA GLU A 354 6.85 -2.71 -12.79
C GLU A 354 7.45 -2.24 -11.46
N VAL A 355 6.60 -1.65 -10.63
CA VAL A 355 6.94 -1.13 -9.31
C VAL A 355 5.95 -1.65 -8.29
N GLY A 356 6.30 -1.67 -7.01
CA GLY A 356 5.35 -2.09 -6.00
C GLY A 356 5.91 -2.15 -4.60
N ILE A 357 5.01 -2.38 -3.65
CA ILE A 357 5.31 -2.55 -2.24
C ILE A 357 4.46 -3.67 -1.65
N SER A 358 5.08 -4.46 -0.78
CA SER A 358 4.43 -5.52 -0.03
C SER A 358 5.05 -5.66 1.36
N MET A 359 4.33 -6.36 2.23
CA MET A 359 4.76 -6.72 3.57
C MET A 359 4.73 -8.22 3.73
N LEU A 360 5.79 -8.76 4.36
CA LEU A 360 5.87 -10.15 4.76
C LEU A 360 5.44 -10.29 6.23
N SER A 361 4.57 -11.26 6.49
CA SER A 361 4.15 -11.64 7.83
C SER A 361 4.38 -13.13 8.02
N SER A 362 4.87 -13.53 9.19
CA SER A 362 5.08 -14.94 9.52
C SER A 362 3.78 -15.72 9.40
N THR A 363 3.83 -16.96 8.89
CA THR A 363 2.70 -17.90 8.90
C THR A 363 2.40 -18.46 10.30
N LYS A 364 2.68 -17.72 11.37
CA LYS A 364 2.28 -18.09 12.73
C LYS A 364 0.83 -17.73 12.93
N ALA A 365 0.08 -18.60 13.60
CA ALA A 365 -1.32 -18.34 13.91
C ALA A 365 -1.48 -17.02 14.67
N ILE A 366 -2.41 -16.18 14.22
CA ILE A 366 -2.73 -14.91 14.86
C ILE A 366 -3.84 -15.18 15.88
N ALA A 367 -3.59 -14.84 17.14
CA ALA A 367 -4.60 -15.03 18.19
C ALA A 367 -5.84 -14.16 17.91
N ALA A 368 -7.02 -14.70 18.19
CA ALA A 368 -8.26 -13.94 18.03
C ALA A 368 -8.19 -12.62 18.83
N ASN A 369 -8.62 -11.53 18.20
CA ASN A 369 -8.65 -10.18 18.81
C ASN A 369 -7.27 -9.65 19.24
N SER A 370 -6.17 -10.13 18.65
CA SER A 370 -4.82 -9.68 18.99
C SER A 370 -4.52 -8.28 18.47
N LEU A 371 -5.16 -7.84 17.38
CA LEU A 371 -5.05 -6.48 16.87
C LEU A 371 -5.96 -5.55 17.68
N LYS A 372 -5.36 -4.51 18.26
CA LYS A 372 -6.04 -3.51 19.07
C LYS A 372 -5.40 -2.14 18.85
N GLY A 373 -6.21 -1.09 18.98
CA GLY A 373 -5.76 0.29 18.95
C GLY A 373 -5.72 0.92 17.56
N GLY A 374 -5.17 2.12 17.51
CA GLY A 374 -5.14 2.98 16.34
C GLY A 374 -3.86 2.83 15.53
N TYR A 375 -4.01 2.71 14.22
CA TYR A 375 -2.91 2.65 13.26
C TYR A 375 -3.12 3.74 12.24
N ILE A 376 -2.04 4.33 11.74
CA ILE A 376 -2.12 5.28 10.64
C ILE A 376 -1.28 4.77 9.48
N GLY A 377 -1.82 4.91 8.27
CA GLY A 377 -1.23 4.34 7.08
C GLY A 377 -1.64 5.10 5.83
N ALA A 378 -0.80 4.98 4.82
CA ALA A 378 -1.13 5.41 3.46
C ALA A 378 -1.77 4.24 2.70
N THR A 379 -2.66 4.59 1.79
CA THR A 379 -3.39 3.62 0.97
C THR A 379 -2.94 3.66 -0.48
N SER A 380 -3.18 2.58 -1.20
CA SER A 380 -3.01 2.52 -2.64
C SER A 380 -3.99 3.43 -3.37
N ALA A 381 -4.97 4.08 -2.72
CA ALA A 381 -5.90 4.96 -3.39
C ALA A 381 -5.20 6.18 -4.04
N SER A 382 -4.15 6.67 -3.37
CA SER A 382 -3.23 7.70 -3.89
C SER A 382 -2.52 7.26 -5.18
N ALA A 383 -2.26 5.95 -5.30
CA ALA A 383 -1.53 5.35 -6.41
C ALA A 383 -2.41 4.65 -7.44
N CYS A 384 -3.65 4.27 -7.13
CA CYS A 384 -4.60 3.49 -7.94
C CYS A 384 -5.90 3.28 -7.14
N GLY A 385 -6.72 4.33 -7.01
CA GLY A 385 -7.99 4.26 -6.26
C GLY A 385 -9.19 3.79 -7.10
N ILE A 386 -9.22 4.19 -8.37
CA ILE A 386 -10.28 3.82 -9.31
C ILE A 386 -9.65 2.95 -10.40
N VAL A 387 -10.26 1.81 -10.69
CA VAL A 387 -9.76 0.91 -11.73
C VAL A 387 -10.82 0.68 -12.79
N THR A 388 -10.42 0.85 -14.04
CA THR A 388 -11.25 0.55 -15.20
C THR A 388 -10.85 -0.81 -15.78
N SER A 389 -11.81 -1.60 -16.24
CA SER A 389 -11.52 -2.88 -16.89
C SER A 389 -12.57 -3.16 -17.97
N SER A 390 -12.15 -3.86 -19.02
CA SER A 390 -13.07 -4.44 -19.99
C SER A 390 -13.87 -5.62 -19.40
N GLY A 391 -13.41 -6.18 -18.26
CA GLY A 391 -14.02 -7.31 -17.58
C GLY A 391 -13.84 -8.65 -18.31
N GLN A 392 -13.05 -8.70 -19.37
CA GLN A 392 -12.93 -9.87 -20.22
C GLN A 392 -11.66 -10.68 -19.90
N GLY A 393 -11.83 -11.98 -19.61
CA GLY A 393 -10.72 -12.93 -19.40
C GLY A 393 -10.19 -13.42 -20.73
N ASN A 394 -9.30 -12.64 -21.35
CA ASN A 394 -8.91 -12.85 -22.75
C ASN A 394 -7.50 -13.42 -22.92
N LYS A 395 -6.72 -13.50 -21.85
CA LYS A 395 -5.35 -14.01 -21.90
C LYS A 395 -5.21 -15.27 -21.05
N LEU A 396 -4.77 -16.36 -21.67
CA LEU A 396 -4.36 -17.56 -20.94
C LEU A 396 -3.16 -17.19 -20.06
N ALA A 397 -3.30 -17.41 -18.76
CA ALA A 397 -2.23 -17.08 -17.82
C ALA A 397 -1.01 -17.99 -18.05
N SER A 398 0.17 -17.39 -17.96
CA SER A 398 1.43 -18.08 -18.27
C SER A 398 1.78 -19.08 -17.16
N ALA A 399 1.97 -20.35 -17.51
CA ALA A 399 2.41 -21.36 -16.56
C ALA A 399 3.83 -21.08 -16.08
N GLY A 400 4.08 -21.33 -14.79
CA GLY A 400 5.40 -21.20 -14.20
C GLY A 400 5.58 -22.17 -13.04
N PRO A 401 6.81 -22.29 -12.48
CA PRO A 401 7.07 -23.17 -11.35
C PRO A 401 6.13 -22.91 -10.16
N SER A 402 5.75 -21.66 -9.96
CA SER A 402 4.89 -21.22 -8.86
C SER A 402 3.45 -20.96 -9.26
N PHE A 403 3.02 -21.26 -10.49
CA PHE A 403 1.67 -20.99 -10.96
C PHE A 403 1.20 -22.04 -11.97
N ASN A 404 0.11 -22.72 -11.63
CA ASN A 404 -0.51 -23.73 -12.49
C ASN A 404 -1.82 -23.18 -13.10
N PRO A 405 -1.86 -22.81 -14.39
CA PRO A 405 -3.08 -22.27 -15.01
C PRO A 405 -4.20 -23.30 -15.15
N ASN A 406 -3.95 -24.59 -14.90
CA ASN A 406 -4.95 -25.65 -15.08
C ASN A 406 -5.82 -25.92 -13.84
N VAL A 407 -5.72 -25.07 -12.82
CA VAL A 407 -6.57 -25.12 -11.62
C VAL A 407 -7.24 -23.77 -11.36
N PRO A 408 -8.35 -23.71 -10.60
CA PRO A 408 -8.95 -22.45 -10.18
C PRO A 408 -8.02 -21.66 -9.24
N HIS A 409 -7.97 -20.34 -9.41
CA HIS A 409 -7.24 -19.41 -8.55
C HIS A 409 -8.22 -18.38 -7.94
N PRO A 410 -8.94 -18.72 -6.86
CA PRO A 410 -10.02 -17.89 -6.33
C PRO A 410 -9.55 -16.57 -5.71
N ASP A 411 -8.25 -16.44 -5.45
CA ASP A 411 -7.62 -15.27 -4.84
C ASP A 411 -6.94 -14.34 -5.85
N LEU A 412 -7.06 -14.60 -7.16
CA LEU A 412 -6.51 -13.80 -8.24
C LEU A 412 -7.61 -13.30 -9.19
N PRO A 413 -7.41 -12.15 -9.84
CA PRO A 413 -8.38 -11.65 -10.81
C PRO A 413 -8.32 -12.47 -12.10
N GLY A 414 -9.42 -13.17 -12.40
CA GLY A 414 -9.51 -13.98 -13.60
C GLY A 414 -10.73 -14.88 -13.65
N ILE A 415 -10.81 -15.68 -14.72
CA ILE A 415 -11.89 -16.62 -14.98
C ILE A 415 -11.27 -18.00 -15.23
N PHE A 416 -11.69 -19.00 -14.46
CA PHE A 416 -11.34 -20.39 -14.75
C PHE A 416 -12.41 -21.03 -15.64
N ALA A 417 -12.06 -21.35 -16.88
CA ALA A 417 -12.97 -21.94 -17.86
C ALA A 417 -12.21 -22.93 -18.75
N ASN A 418 -12.88 -23.97 -19.26
CA ASN A 418 -12.26 -24.95 -20.15
C ASN A 418 -10.95 -25.57 -19.61
N ASN A 419 -10.89 -25.80 -18.29
CA ASN A 419 -9.73 -26.32 -17.58
C ASN A 419 -8.48 -25.43 -17.65
N ALA A 420 -8.68 -24.12 -17.83
CA ALA A 420 -7.62 -23.12 -17.90
C ALA A 420 -8.02 -21.80 -17.21
N PHE A 421 -7.04 -21.14 -16.60
CA PHE A 421 -7.20 -19.84 -15.97
C PHE A 421 -6.86 -18.73 -16.96
N TYR A 422 -7.84 -17.85 -17.20
CA TYR A 422 -7.70 -16.66 -18.02
C TYR A 422 -7.60 -15.46 -17.10
N SER A 423 -6.49 -14.74 -17.16
CA SER A 423 -6.28 -13.54 -16.35
C SER A 423 -7.17 -12.41 -16.82
N VAL A 424 -7.68 -11.62 -15.87
CA VAL A 424 -8.34 -10.35 -16.13
C VAL A 424 -7.59 -9.29 -15.34
N ALA A 425 -7.27 -8.17 -15.99
CA ALA A 425 -6.59 -7.08 -15.35
C ALA A 425 -7.36 -5.77 -15.50
N GLY A 426 -7.09 -4.84 -14.58
CA GLY A 426 -7.60 -3.49 -14.62
C GLY A 426 -6.54 -2.49 -15.02
N SER A 427 -6.93 -1.26 -15.27
CA SER A 427 -6.04 -0.13 -15.49
C SER A 427 -6.45 1.07 -14.64
N CYS A 428 -5.46 1.74 -14.04
CA CYS A 428 -5.64 3.02 -13.37
C CYS A 428 -4.92 4.13 -14.15
N ASN A 429 -5.47 4.46 -15.32
CA ASN A 429 -5.00 5.56 -16.18
C ASN A 429 -5.30 6.95 -15.58
N ASP A 430 -4.80 8.05 -16.15
CA ASP A 430 -4.97 9.39 -15.56
C ASP A 430 -6.43 9.76 -15.27
N GLY A 431 -6.65 10.53 -14.20
CA GLY A 431 -8.01 10.85 -13.69
C GLY A 431 -8.64 9.75 -12.81
N THR A 432 -7.90 8.68 -12.51
CA THR A 432 -8.36 7.58 -11.64
C THR A 432 -7.74 7.58 -10.23
N ALA A 433 -6.72 8.42 -10.00
CA ALA A 433 -6.21 8.67 -8.65
C ALA A 433 -7.21 9.54 -7.89
N VAL A 434 -7.36 9.26 -6.60
CA VAL A 434 -8.24 10.05 -5.73
C VAL A 434 -7.36 11.03 -4.97
N SER A 435 -7.58 12.34 -5.15
CA SER A 435 -6.83 13.39 -4.45
C SER A 435 -7.54 13.80 -3.16
N THR A 436 -7.91 12.81 -2.34
CA THR A 436 -8.72 13.04 -1.14
C THR A 436 -8.03 12.42 0.06
N LEU A 437 -7.59 13.27 1.00
CA LEU A 437 -6.86 12.86 2.20
C LEU A 437 -7.52 11.69 2.95
N ALA A 438 -8.85 11.71 3.13
CA ALA A 438 -9.58 10.66 3.85
C ALA A 438 -9.59 9.27 3.15
N ALA A 439 -9.28 9.23 1.84
CA ALA A 439 -9.07 7.97 1.12
C ALA A 439 -7.60 7.55 1.11
N ASN A 440 -6.71 8.54 1.11
CA ASN A 440 -5.28 8.42 0.89
C ASN A 440 -4.50 8.14 2.16
N TYR A 441 -4.99 8.63 3.29
CA TYR A 441 -4.52 8.33 4.63
C TYR A 441 -5.68 7.85 5.47
N THR A 442 -5.55 6.65 6.03
CA THR A 442 -6.58 6.06 6.90
C THR A 442 -6.04 5.93 8.31
N SER A 443 -6.79 6.43 9.29
CA SER A 443 -6.65 6.00 10.68
C SER A 443 -7.47 4.72 10.85
N THR A 444 -6.80 3.58 10.99
CA THR A 444 -7.44 2.28 11.16
C THR A 444 -7.54 1.94 12.63
N LEU A 445 -8.77 1.77 13.13
CA LEU A 445 -9.02 1.33 14.50
C LEU A 445 -9.36 -0.15 14.51
N PHE A 446 -8.60 -0.95 15.26
CA PHE A 446 -8.89 -2.36 15.49
C PHE A 446 -9.54 -2.57 16.86
N GLN A 447 -10.68 -3.27 16.87
CA GLN A 447 -11.36 -3.63 18.10
C GLN A 447 -12.01 -5.02 17.96
N GLY A 448 -11.38 -6.01 18.60
CA GLY A 448 -11.89 -7.38 18.60
C GLY A 448 -11.93 -7.99 17.20
N SER A 449 -13.11 -8.41 16.78
CA SER A 449 -13.38 -8.97 15.45
C SER A 449 -13.83 -7.91 14.45
N THR A 450 -13.56 -6.64 14.71
CA THR A 450 -13.93 -5.53 13.82
C THR A 450 -12.76 -4.57 13.61
N ALA A 451 -12.76 -3.91 12.46
CA ALA A 451 -11.91 -2.77 12.18
C ALA A 451 -12.71 -1.65 11.52
N ALA A 452 -12.23 -0.42 11.61
CA ALA A 452 -12.83 0.71 10.91
C ALA A 452 -11.74 1.60 10.31
N PHE A 453 -11.97 2.07 9.10
CA PHE A 453 -11.28 3.24 8.57
C PHE A 453 -11.96 4.50 9.09
N ILE A 454 -11.14 5.39 9.59
CA ILE A 454 -11.52 6.66 10.16
C ILE A 454 -10.77 7.74 9.37
N ASP A 455 -11.51 8.75 8.95
CA ASP A 455 -10.95 9.97 8.38
C ASP A 455 -10.09 10.65 9.46
N PRO A 456 -8.77 10.77 9.24
CA PRO A 456 -7.86 11.31 10.23
C PRO A 456 -8.11 12.78 10.55
N GLN A 457 -8.88 13.54 9.75
CA GLN A 457 -9.15 14.96 10.02
C GLN A 457 -10.48 15.17 10.73
N THR A 458 -11.48 14.34 10.41
CA THR A 458 -12.85 14.51 10.94
C THR A 458 -13.21 13.51 12.02
N SER A 459 -12.38 12.49 12.25
CA SER A 459 -12.67 11.32 13.09
C SER A 459 -13.95 10.57 12.68
N SER A 460 -14.45 10.81 11.47
CA SER A 460 -15.65 10.14 10.95
C SER A 460 -15.29 8.77 10.38
N VAL A 461 -16.14 7.78 10.60
CA VAL A 461 -15.97 6.45 10.03
C VAL A 461 -16.21 6.52 8.52
N THR A 462 -15.24 6.06 7.73
CA THR A 462 -15.30 6.03 6.25
C THR A 462 -15.56 4.64 5.70
N SER A 463 -15.20 3.59 6.44
CA SER A 463 -15.57 2.20 6.16
C SER A 463 -15.42 1.33 7.41
N GLN A 464 -16.07 0.17 7.43
CA GLN A 464 -16.01 -0.81 8.52
C GLN A 464 -15.76 -2.20 7.97
N PHE A 465 -15.15 -3.05 8.79
CA PHE A 465 -14.77 -4.40 8.42
C PHE A 465 -15.10 -5.41 9.52
N ALA A 466 -15.53 -6.59 9.11
CA ALA A 466 -15.52 -7.79 9.93
C ALA A 466 -14.18 -8.52 9.76
N LEU A 467 -13.60 -8.97 10.86
CA LEU A 467 -12.34 -9.72 10.91
C LEU A 467 -12.59 -11.15 11.36
N ASP A 468 -12.14 -12.09 10.54
CA ASP A 468 -12.23 -13.51 10.81
C ASP A 468 -10.84 -14.13 11.00
N TYR A 469 -10.59 -14.56 12.24
CA TYR A 469 -9.35 -15.18 12.71
C TYR A 469 -9.36 -16.71 12.62
N THR A 470 -10.43 -17.32 12.11
CA THR A 470 -10.64 -18.78 12.11
C THR A 470 -10.12 -19.46 10.83
N GLN A 471 -9.33 -18.74 10.04
CA GLN A 471 -8.89 -19.18 8.72
C GLN A 471 -7.89 -20.35 8.83
N ALA A 472 -8.04 -21.31 7.90
CA ALA A 472 -7.19 -22.51 7.87
C ALA A 472 -5.72 -22.18 7.56
N THR A 473 -5.46 -21.11 6.80
CA THR A 473 -4.12 -20.62 6.48
C THR A 473 -3.61 -19.74 7.63
N PRO A 474 -2.63 -20.19 8.44
CA PRO A 474 -2.18 -19.43 9.59
C PRO A 474 -1.45 -18.15 9.17
N GLY A 475 -1.55 -17.10 9.99
CA GLY A 475 -0.87 -15.83 9.75
C GLY A 475 -1.58 -14.87 8.79
N LYS A 476 -2.82 -15.18 8.39
CA LYS A 476 -3.73 -14.24 7.71
C LYS A 476 -5.03 -14.09 8.49
N ILE A 477 -5.64 -12.92 8.41
CA ILE A 477 -6.99 -12.63 8.91
C ILE A 477 -7.84 -12.31 7.70
N LYS A 478 -8.99 -12.98 7.55
CA LYS A 478 -9.92 -12.64 6.47
C LYS A 478 -10.66 -11.36 6.84
N VAL A 479 -10.74 -10.45 5.90
CA VAL A 479 -11.42 -9.16 6.04
C VAL A 479 -12.66 -9.17 5.15
N THR A 480 -13.78 -8.66 5.66
CA THR A 480 -14.99 -8.40 4.86
C THR A 480 -15.47 -6.98 5.10
N ALA A 481 -15.55 -6.17 4.05
CA ALA A 481 -16.07 -4.82 4.11
C ALA A 481 -17.56 -4.84 4.48
N ALA A 482 -17.92 -4.19 5.59
CA ALA A 482 -19.30 -4.03 6.04
C ALA A 482 -19.98 -2.78 5.44
N GLN A 483 -19.18 -1.85 4.90
CA GLN A 483 -19.61 -0.58 4.30
C GLN A 483 -18.73 -0.25 3.08
N ASP A 484 -19.30 0.46 2.11
CA ASP A 484 -18.55 0.99 0.97
C ASP A 484 -17.45 1.93 1.45
N PHE A 485 -16.31 1.90 0.76
CA PHE A 485 -15.26 2.89 0.92
C PHE A 485 -15.15 3.72 -0.36
N ASN A 486 -15.33 5.03 -0.21
CA ASN A 486 -15.37 5.96 -1.32
C ASN A 486 -14.38 7.09 -1.10
N ALA A 487 -13.69 7.49 -2.16
CA ALA A 487 -13.07 8.80 -2.21
C ALA A 487 -14.12 9.89 -2.47
N LYS A 488 -14.02 11.00 -1.75
CA LYS A 488 -14.99 12.11 -1.83
C LYS A 488 -14.36 13.30 -2.56
N GLY A 489 -14.54 13.37 -3.88
CA GLY A 489 -13.99 14.46 -4.69
C GLY A 489 -15.00 15.58 -4.96
N ALA A 490 -14.51 16.70 -5.50
CA ALA A 490 -15.36 17.82 -5.95
C ALA A 490 -16.41 17.41 -7.01
N ASN A 491 -16.14 16.32 -7.74
CA ASN A 491 -17.01 15.75 -8.77
C ASN A 491 -17.93 14.62 -8.24
N GLY A 492 -17.98 14.42 -6.92
CA GLY A 492 -18.77 13.37 -6.27
C GLY A 492 -17.94 12.23 -5.68
N ASN A 493 -18.64 11.20 -5.20
CA ASN A 493 -18.01 10.02 -4.60
C ASN A 493 -17.50 9.07 -5.69
N ALA A 494 -16.25 8.64 -5.58
CA ALA A 494 -15.68 7.56 -6.37
C ALA A 494 -15.52 6.31 -5.49
N ALA A 495 -16.16 5.21 -5.87
CA ALA A 495 -16.08 3.96 -5.14
C ALA A 495 -14.72 3.29 -5.33
N ILE A 496 -14.08 2.92 -4.21
CA ILE A 496 -12.80 2.20 -4.18
C ILE A 496 -13.07 0.70 -4.01
N PHE A 497 -13.86 0.35 -2.99
CA PHE A 497 -14.42 -0.99 -2.81
C PHE A 497 -15.81 -0.92 -2.17
N GLY A 498 -16.61 -1.97 -2.39
CA GLY A 498 -18.00 -2.04 -1.95
C GLY A 498 -18.19 -2.88 -0.70
N LYS A 499 -19.34 -2.71 -0.05
CA LYS A 499 -19.83 -3.61 0.99
C LYS A 499 -19.90 -5.05 0.47
N GLY A 500 -19.41 -5.98 1.27
CA GLY A 500 -19.32 -7.41 0.96
C GLY A 500 -18.00 -7.80 0.32
N ASP A 501 -17.18 -6.84 -0.10
CA ASP A 501 -15.85 -7.10 -0.66
C ASP A 501 -14.94 -7.72 0.40
N THR A 502 -14.17 -8.71 -0.01
CA THR A 502 -13.31 -9.47 0.90
C THR A 502 -11.84 -9.24 0.59
N GLY A 503 -11.00 -9.59 1.55
CA GLY A 503 -9.58 -9.71 1.32
C GLY A 503 -8.85 -10.24 2.56
N TRP A 504 -7.59 -9.86 2.68
CA TRP A 504 -6.67 -10.46 3.64
C TRP A 504 -5.87 -9.39 4.36
N LEU A 505 -5.72 -9.57 5.67
CA LEU A 505 -4.88 -8.78 6.53
C LEU A 505 -3.75 -9.63 7.07
N VAL A 506 -2.55 -9.05 7.08
CA VAL A 506 -1.32 -9.62 7.65
C VAL A 506 -0.70 -8.63 8.63
N THR A 507 0.07 -9.12 9.60
CA THR A 507 0.66 -8.27 10.64
C THR A 507 2.05 -8.75 11.08
N ALA A 508 2.92 -7.81 11.46
CA ALA A 508 4.18 -8.08 12.11
C ALA A 508 4.42 -7.01 13.19
N GLY A 509 4.26 -7.42 14.46
CA GLY A 509 4.34 -6.52 15.59
C GLY A 509 3.31 -5.40 15.48
N ASN A 510 3.78 -4.16 15.48
CA ASN A 510 2.96 -2.95 15.45
C ASN A 510 2.71 -2.43 14.03
N VAL A 511 2.88 -3.27 13.00
CA VAL A 511 2.59 -2.93 11.60
C VAL A 511 1.59 -3.93 11.05
N TYR A 512 0.65 -3.45 10.25
CA TYR A 512 -0.27 -4.27 9.49
C TYR A 512 -0.24 -3.87 8.01
N ALA A 513 -0.56 -4.85 7.17
CA ALA A 513 -0.89 -4.62 5.78
C ALA A 513 -2.23 -5.29 5.49
N MET A 514 -3.08 -4.64 4.71
CA MET A 514 -4.39 -5.15 4.34
C MET A 514 -4.62 -4.97 2.85
N VAL A 515 -5.07 -6.04 2.23
CA VAL A 515 -5.53 -6.08 0.85
C VAL A 515 -7.03 -6.34 0.85
N VAL A 516 -7.78 -5.61 0.03
CA VAL A 516 -9.20 -5.86 -0.26
C VAL A 516 -9.35 -6.02 -1.78
N ASN A 517 -10.31 -6.84 -2.23
CA ASN A 517 -10.56 -7.12 -3.65
C ASN A 517 -9.39 -7.84 -4.35
N ASN A 518 -8.71 -8.75 -3.66
CA ASN A 518 -7.60 -9.52 -4.26
C ASN A 518 -8.02 -10.37 -5.46
N ASN A 519 -9.28 -10.80 -5.52
CA ASN A 519 -9.82 -11.57 -6.63
C ASN A 519 -10.51 -10.70 -7.71
N LYS A 520 -10.35 -9.38 -7.64
CA LYS A 520 -10.93 -8.44 -8.60
C LYS A 520 -9.84 -7.57 -9.21
N VAL A 521 -10.20 -6.91 -10.31
CA VAL A 521 -9.32 -6.01 -11.06
C VAL A 521 -8.99 -4.72 -10.30
N ASN A 522 -9.70 -4.39 -9.23
CA ASN A 522 -9.53 -3.17 -8.42
C ASN A 522 -8.97 -3.48 -7.02
N PRO A 523 -7.74 -4.03 -6.91
CA PRO A 523 -7.18 -4.32 -5.60
C PRO A 523 -6.93 -3.03 -4.82
N PHE A 524 -7.33 -3.02 -3.56
CA PHE A 524 -7.01 -1.97 -2.62
C PHE A 524 -5.96 -2.48 -1.64
N PHE A 525 -4.96 -1.66 -1.34
CA PHE A 525 -3.91 -1.97 -0.37
C PHE A 525 -3.75 -0.82 0.62
N THR A 526 -3.47 -1.16 1.88
CA THR A 526 -3.03 -0.19 2.90
C THR A 526 -1.96 -0.83 3.76
N ILE A 527 -1.01 -0.01 4.20
CA ILE A 527 0.00 -0.38 5.19
C ILE A 527 0.04 0.70 6.25
N GLY A 528 -0.05 0.28 7.51
CA GLY A 528 -0.11 1.21 8.64
C GLY A 528 0.68 0.72 9.83
N ALA A 529 1.19 1.68 10.60
CA ALA A 529 1.90 1.45 11.84
C ALA A 529 1.08 1.97 13.03
N PHE A 530 1.22 1.30 14.17
CA PHE A 530 0.54 1.63 15.41
C PHE A 530 0.94 3.02 15.90
N VAL A 531 -0.06 3.81 16.27
CA VAL A 531 0.10 5.18 16.77
C VAL A 531 -0.82 5.49 17.96
N GLN A 532 -1.57 4.52 18.52
CA GLN A 532 -2.38 4.76 19.73
C GLN A 532 -2.85 3.49 20.44
#